data_AF-A0A1D6GSU4-F1
#
_entry.id   AF-A0A1D6GSU4-F1
#
_cell.length_a   1.000
_cell.length_b   1.000
_cell.length_c   1.000
_cell.angle_alpha   90.00
_cell.angle_beta   90.00
_cell.angle_gamma   90.00
#
_symmetry.space_group_name_H-M   'P 1'
#
loop_
_entity.id
_entity.type
_entity.pdbx_description
1 polymer ?
#
loop_
_entity_poly.entity_id
_entity_poly.type
_entity_poly.pdbx_seq_one_letter_code
_entity_poly.pdbx_strand_id
1 'polypeptide(L)'
;MHGRPRRPAKPEDEEAASAKAAKLRDLQAQVLHNHHGRTYTKEAIGLSFKLLEINPEAYTAWNYRKLAFQHNVKELSDPEAIKSAVDDELRVVEVALRQNPKSYGAWYHRKWLLCQKLAPVDFKREFGLLDKLLKVDARNFHGWNYRRFLARFMGVSDEEELKYTMDKISDNFSNYSAWHNRSILLSNLLIQQSKGFESKQKIFSEEFELVTQALFTDPSDQSGWFYHLWLLAQTSCPDNPQLIASWPSNAAKLSSSLIKEKAEQHRQSSILSRTVPIVLYFNEPVKGLNQSSVNLKSDLEFSKDIIWRPLTMADSGYSNCWATDLQIINECSSLQEYSVEVSIPCSNGIVSRSGSNYNCPVHFTFGIELISNDPVQGLDMFDKPVAWNCSESFQPHGNRDPIPFDLLKITSALIEHDSNWHFERLSEEIDLFRELPDDNSKFGKLTLARLLLACSAIKSRGRSLIERKGYCEEALGLFTDLIHLDPSHKQYYEDERSLVLMDKVT
;
A
#
# COMPACT_ATOMS: atom_id res chain seq x y z
N MET A 1 -0.82 -16.65 -25.63
CA MET A 1 -1.64 -16.08 -26.73
C MET A 1 -1.12 -14.73 -27.26
N HIS A 2 0.11 -14.31 -26.94
CA HIS A 2 0.59 -12.97 -27.31
C HIS A 2 1.48 -12.98 -28.55
N GLY A 3 1.54 -11.86 -29.26
CA GLY A 3 2.51 -11.61 -30.35
C GLY A 3 2.33 -12.45 -31.62
N ARG A 4 1.21 -13.18 -31.78
CA ARG A 4 0.94 -13.91 -33.02
C ARG A 4 0.42 -12.94 -34.10
N PRO A 5 1.15 -12.72 -35.20
CA PRO A 5 0.65 -11.91 -36.30
C PRO A 5 -0.60 -12.56 -36.90
N ARG A 6 -1.64 -11.78 -37.18
CA ARG A 6 -2.81 -12.29 -37.91
C ARG A 6 -2.38 -12.56 -39.34
N ARG A 7 -2.38 -13.83 -39.74
CA ARG A 7 -2.16 -14.28 -41.12
C ARG A 7 -3.41 -15.03 -41.57
N PRO A 8 -3.85 -14.86 -42.84
CA PRO A 8 -4.94 -15.67 -43.38
C PRO A 8 -4.53 -17.15 -43.35
N ALA A 9 -5.38 -18.00 -42.77
CA ALA A 9 -5.10 -19.43 -42.68
C ALA A 9 -5.15 -20.06 -44.07
N LYS A 10 -4.12 -20.82 -44.43
CA LYS A 10 -4.14 -21.68 -45.62
C LYS A 10 -4.61 -23.09 -45.23
N PRO A 11 -5.26 -23.85 -46.12
CA PRO A 11 -5.66 -25.23 -45.84
C PRO A 11 -4.52 -26.12 -45.32
N GLU A 12 -3.31 -25.95 -45.87
CA GLU A 12 -2.09 -26.65 -45.41
C GLU A 12 -1.71 -26.30 -43.96
N ASP A 13 -1.92 -25.05 -43.54
CA ASP A 13 -1.65 -24.62 -42.16
C ASP A 13 -2.65 -25.25 -41.17
N GLU A 14 -3.91 -25.44 -41.59
CA GLU A 14 -4.95 -26.09 -40.79
C GLU A 14 -4.68 -27.57 -40.61
N GLU A 15 -4.28 -28.28 -41.67
CA GLU A 15 -3.91 -29.69 -41.62
C GLU A 15 -2.69 -29.90 -40.71
N ALA A 16 -1.64 -29.08 -40.87
CA ALA A 16 -0.46 -29.11 -40.01
C ALA A 16 -0.80 -28.80 -38.54
N ALA A 17 -1.68 -27.82 -38.27
CA ALA A 17 -2.14 -27.49 -36.92
C ALA A 17 -2.95 -28.64 -36.30
N SER A 18 -3.82 -29.29 -37.08
CA SER A 18 -4.60 -30.44 -36.64
C SER A 18 -3.71 -31.64 -36.29
N ALA A 19 -2.72 -31.95 -37.15
CA ALA A 19 -1.74 -33.00 -36.89
C ALA A 19 -0.92 -32.73 -35.62
N LYS A 20 -0.47 -31.48 -35.44
CA LYS A 20 0.24 -31.05 -34.21
C LYS A 20 -0.65 -31.18 -32.97
N ALA A 21 -1.92 -30.78 -33.07
CA ALA A 21 -2.88 -30.90 -31.98
C ALA A 21 -3.18 -32.37 -31.63
N ALA A 22 -3.31 -33.25 -32.63
CA ALA A 22 -3.48 -34.68 -32.42
C ALA A 22 -2.31 -35.29 -31.66
N LYS A 23 -1.06 -35.00 -32.09
CA LYS A 23 0.15 -35.46 -31.40
C LYS A 23 0.24 -34.94 -29.96
N LEU A 24 -0.12 -33.69 -29.72
CA LEU A 24 -0.13 -33.12 -28.37
C LEU A 24 -1.19 -33.79 -27.48
N ARG A 25 -2.39 -34.05 -28.00
CA ARG A 25 -3.47 -34.75 -27.26
C ARG A 25 -3.07 -36.16 -26.89
N ASP A 26 -2.48 -36.90 -27.82
CA ASP A 26 -1.96 -38.25 -27.55
C ASP A 26 -0.90 -38.24 -26.44
N LEU A 27 0.06 -37.32 -26.54
CA LEU A 27 1.09 -37.16 -25.50
C LEU A 27 0.51 -36.78 -24.13
N GLN A 28 -0.48 -35.89 -24.11
CA GLN A 28 -1.21 -35.54 -22.89
C GLN A 28 -1.94 -36.76 -22.29
N ALA A 29 -2.62 -37.55 -23.11
CA ALA A 29 -3.32 -38.75 -22.67
C ALA A 29 -2.37 -39.77 -22.05
N GLN A 30 -1.20 -39.99 -22.67
CA GLN A 30 -0.18 -40.89 -22.13
C GLN A 30 0.38 -40.41 -20.78
N VAL A 31 0.67 -39.10 -20.65
CA VAL A 31 1.14 -38.53 -19.37
C VAL A 31 0.07 -38.64 -18.29
N LEU A 32 -1.20 -38.41 -18.62
CA LEU A 32 -2.32 -38.57 -17.67
C LEU A 32 -2.52 -40.03 -17.27
N HIS A 33 -2.40 -40.97 -18.20
CA HIS A 33 -2.45 -42.40 -17.91
C HIS A 33 -1.34 -42.79 -16.93
N ASN A 34 -0.10 -42.37 -17.18
CA ASN A 34 1.03 -42.61 -16.28
C ASN A 34 0.84 -41.94 -14.91
N HIS A 35 0.23 -40.76 -14.88
CA HIS A 35 -0.08 -40.06 -13.64
C HIS A 35 -1.09 -40.81 -12.78
N HIS A 36 -2.21 -41.26 -13.37
CA HIS A 36 -3.22 -42.05 -12.66
C HIS A 36 -2.69 -43.42 -12.23
N GLY A 37 -1.88 -44.06 -13.09
CA GLY A 37 -1.24 -45.34 -12.80
C GLY A 37 -0.04 -45.27 -11.85
N ARG A 38 0.40 -44.06 -11.46
CA ARG A 38 1.63 -43.83 -10.67
C ARG A 38 2.87 -44.51 -11.27
N THR A 39 2.94 -44.56 -12.59
CA THR A 39 4.05 -45.16 -13.33
C THR A 39 5.20 -44.16 -13.40
N TYR A 40 6.33 -44.43 -12.71
CA TYR A 40 7.47 -43.50 -12.60
C TYR A 40 8.75 -43.99 -13.29
N THR A 41 8.61 -44.79 -14.36
CA THR A 41 9.76 -45.27 -15.16
C THR A 41 10.42 -44.13 -15.93
N LYS A 42 11.65 -44.36 -16.42
CA LYS A 42 12.38 -43.37 -17.23
C LYS A 42 11.63 -42.99 -18.49
N GLU A 43 10.94 -43.95 -19.12
CA GLU A 43 10.12 -43.73 -20.31
C GLU A 43 8.93 -42.83 -20.01
N ALA A 44 8.21 -43.09 -18.90
CA ALA A 44 7.06 -42.32 -18.48
C ALA A 44 7.42 -40.86 -18.13
N ILE A 45 8.55 -40.68 -17.42
CA ILE A 45 9.13 -39.36 -17.12
C ILE A 45 9.59 -38.66 -18.41
N GLY A 46 10.13 -39.39 -19.38
CA GLY A 46 10.52 -38.89 -20.69
C GLY A 46 9.34 -38.35 -21.50
N LEU A 47 8.18 -38.99 -21.43
CA LEU A 47 6.94 -38.47 -22.04
C LEU A 47 6.48 -37.16 -21.41
N SER A 48 6.55 -37.06 -20.07
CA SER A 48 6.27 -35.81 -19.38
C SER A 48 7.24 -34.68 -19.78
N PHE A 49 8.54 -34.99 -19.94
CA PHE A 49 9.51 -34.01 -20.42
C PHE A 49 9.17 -33.51 -21.83
N LYS A 50 8.89 -34.42 -22.78
CA LYS A 50 8.45 -34.04 -24.14
C LYS A 50 7.21 -33.16 -24.13
N LEU A 51 6.27 -33.43 -23.22
CA LEU A 51 5.06 -32.61 -23.10
C LEU A 51 5.40 -31.19 -22.64
N LEU A 52 6.26 -31.04 -21.66
CA LEU A 52 6.66 -29.74 -21.11
C LEU A 52 7.58 -28.94 -22.03
N GLU A 53 8.38 -29.62 -22.87
CA GLU A 53 9.14 -28.98 -23.94
C GLU A 53 8.22 -28.31 -24.95
N ILE A 54 7.07 -28.93 -25.28
CA ILE A 54 6.08 -28.37 -26.21
C ILE A 54 5.17 -27.34 -25.51
N ASN A 55 4.72 -27.66 -24.30
CA ASN A 55 3.78 -26.87 -23.52
C ASN A 55 4.20 -26.78 -22.03
N PRO A 56 5.02 -25.78 -21.68
CA PRO A 56 5.39 -25.49 -20.30
C PRO A 56 4.21 -25.18 -19.37
N GLU A 57 3.02 -24.88 -19.89
CA GLU A 57 1.82 -24.58 -19.09
C GLU A 57 1.02 -25.82 -18.69
N ALA A 58 1.50 -27.03 -19.00
CA ALA A 58 0.86 -28.28 -18.57
C ALA A 58 1.11 -28.55 -17.08
N TYR A 59 0.36 -27.88 -16.19
CA TYR A 59 0.51 -27.99 -14.72
C TYR A 59 0.45 -29.43 -14.19
N THR A 60 -0.46 -30.26 -14.74
CA THR A 60 -0.55 -31.67 -14.34
C THR A 60 0.73 -32.44 -14.64
N ALA A 61 1.43 -32.11 -15.74
CA ALA A 61 2.71 -32.72 -16.06
C ALA A 61 3.79 -32.31 -15.05
N TRP A 62 3.85 -31.03 -14.66
CA TRP A 62 4.76 -30.60 -13.57
C TRP A 62 4.46 -31.32 -12.25
N ASN A 63 3.19 -31.45 -11.88
CA ASN A 63 2.79 -32.17 -10.67
C ASN A 63 3.18 -33.66 -10.73
N TYR A 64 2.95 -34.31 -11.87
CA TYR A 64 3.41 -35.68 -12.09
C TYR A 64 4.93 -35.81 -11.92
N ARG A 65 5.72 -34.87 -12.48
CA ARG A 65 7.18 -34.87 -12.31
C ARG A 65 7.61 -34.74 -10.87
N LYS A 66 6.97 -33.88 -10.06
CA LYS A 66 7.29 -33.76 -8.63
C LYS A 66 7.12 -35.09 -7.91
N LEU A 67 5.98 -35.77 -8.15
CA LEU A 67 5.70 -37.07 -7.56
C LEU A 67 6.71 -38.12 -8.01
N ALA A 68 7.00 -38.18 -9.32
CA ALA A 68 7.97 -39.13 -9.88
C ALA A 68 9.39 -38.88 -9.35
N PHE A 69 9.81 -37.62 -9.26
CA PHE A 69 11.11 -37.23 -8.72
C PHE A 69 11.22 -37.61 -7.24
N GLN A 70 10.22 -37.28 -6.43
CA GLN A 70 10.20 -37.65 -5.01
C GLN A 70 10.17 -39.16 -4.78
N HIS A 71 9.50 -39.91 -5.66
CA HIS A 71 9.50 -41.37 -5.61
C HIS A 71 10.91 -41.91 -5.90
N ASN A 72 11.49 -41.53 -7.03
CA ASN A 72 12.74 -42.12 -7.51
C ASN A 72 13.95 -41.68 -6.69
N VAL A 73 13.97 -40.45 -6.15
CA VAL A 73 15.07 -39.98 -5.30
C VAL A 73 15.12 -40.73 -3.96
N LYS A 74 13.99 -41.22 -3.42
CA LYS A 74 13.99 -42.03 -2.19
C LYS A 74 14.76 -43.34 -2.34
N GLU A 75 14.84 -43.86 -3.56
CA GLU A 75 15.57 -45.09 -3.87
C GLU A 75 17.08 -44.84 -4.08
N LEU A 76 17.49 -43.57 -4.19
CA LEU A 76 18.89 -43.18 -4.31
C LEU A 76 19.49 -42.97 -2.92
N SER A 77 20.61 -43.65 -2.64
CA SER A 77 21.41 -43.43 -1.43
C SER A 77 22.71 -42.66 -1.70
N ASP A 78 23.13 -42.63 -2.96
CA ASP A 78 24.39 -42.01 -3.39
C ASP A 78 24.22 -40.50 -3.61
N PRO A 79 24.97 -39.63 -2.90
CA PRO A 79 24.87 -38.18 -3.04
C PRO A 79 25.12 -37.67 -4.46
N GLU A 80 26.06 -38.26 -5.18
CA GLU A 80 26.39 -37.93 -6.56
C GLU A 80 25.23 -38.27 -7.51
N ALA A 81 24.61 -39.44 -7.34
CA ALA A 81 23.40 -39.80 -8.09
C ALA A 81 22.22 -38.87 -7.79
N ILE A 82 22.02 -38.47 -6.53
CA ILE A 82 20.98 -37.50 -6.14
C ILE A 82 21.25 -36.14 -6.80
N LYS A 83 22.50 -35.66 -6.75
CA LYS A 83 22.91 -34.42 -7.42
C LYS A 83 22.67 -34.50 -8.94
N SER A 84 23.03 -35.61 -9.57
CA SER A 84 22.77 -35.82 -11.00
C SER A 84 21.27 -35.77 -11.30
N ALA A 85 20.41 -36.39 -10.48
CA ALA A 85 18.97 -36.34 -10.66
C ALA A 85 18.42 -34.91 -10.53
N VAL A 86 18.90 -34.12 -9.55
CA VAL A 86 18.56 -32.69 -9.40
C VAL A 86 19.01 -31.90 -10.64
N ASP A 87 20.24 -32.13 -11.12
CA ASP A 87 20.79 -31.45 -12.28
C ASP A 87 19.99 -31.76 -13.56
N ASP A 88 19.56 -32.99 -13.73
CA ASP A 88 18.70 -33.44 -14.82
C ASP A 88 17.33 -32.74 -14.78
N GLU A 89 16.73 -32.65 -13.59
CA GLU A 89 15.44 -31.97 -13.40
C GLU A 89 15.55 -30.45 -13.62
N LEU A 90 16.67 -29.83 -13.23
CA LEU A 90 16.95 -28.43 -13.55
C LEU A 90 17.08 -28.19 -15.07
N ARG A 91 17.62 -29.15 -15.84
CA ARG A 91 17.68 -29.05 -17.31
C ARG A 91 16.29 -29.09 -17.94
N VAL A 92 15.36 -29.88 -17.40
CA VAL A 92 13.96 -29.88 -17.87
C VAL A 92 13.33 -28.50 -17.72
N VAL A 93 13.55 -27.85 -16.57
CA VAL A 93 13.08 -26.48 -16.34
C VAL A 93 13.74 -25.49 -17.31
N GLU A 94 15.04 -25.59 -17.55
CA GLU A 94 15.75 -24.70 -18.48
C GLU A 94 15.20 -24.81 -19.90
N VAL A 95 14.91 -26.01 -20.38
CA VAL A 95 14.27 -26.24 -21.69
C VAL A 95 12.88 -25.60 -21.74
N ALA A 96 12.07 -25.82 -20.69
CA ALA A 96 10.74 -25.22 -20.61
C ALA A 96 10.79 -23.67 -20.57
N LEU A 97 11.75 -23.07 -19.87
CA LEU A 97 11.94 -21.62 -19.81
C LEU A 97 12.48 -21.04 -21.13
N ARG A 98 13.28 -21.78 -21.90
CA ARG A 98 13.65 -21.37 -23.26
C ARG A 98 12.43 -21.32 -24.18
N GLN A 99 11.50 -22.27 -24.03
CA GLN A 99 10.26 -22.29 -24.80
C GLN A 99 9.28 -21.18 -24.36
N ASN A 100 9.11 -20.99 -23.05
CA ASN A 100 8.30 -19.93 -22.48
C ASN A 100 8.95 -19.37 -21.20
N PRO A 101 9.67 -18.23 -21.27
CA PRO A 101 10.33 -17.64 -20.11
C PRO A 101 9.35 -17.03 -19.10
N LYS A 102 8.05 -17.01 -19.43
CA LYS A 102 6.95 -16.52 -18.59
C LYS A 102 6.08 -17.68 -18.05
N SER A 103 6.62 -18.90 -18.04
CA SER A 103 5.89 -20.06 -17.56
C SER A 103 5.86 -20.14 -16.03
N TYR A 104 4.68 -20.00 -15.43
CA TYR A 104 4.49 -20.14 -13.99
C TYR A 104 4.89 -21.54 -13.50
N GLY A 105 4.49 -22.58 -14.25
CA GLY A 105 4.80 -23.98 -13.91
C GLY A 105 6.30 -24.22 -13.81
N ALA A 106 7.08 -23.77 -14.81
CA ALA A 106 8.53 -23.95 -14.84
C ALA A 106 9.23 -23.20 -13.68
N TRP A 107 8.91 -21.92 -13.46
CA TRP A 107 9.50 -21.14 -12.37
C TRP A 107 9.17 -21.70 -10.99
N TYR A 108 7.91 -22.13 -10.78
CA TYR A 108 7.49 -22.73 -9.53
C TYR A 108 8.17 -24.10 -9.30
N HIS A 109 8.29 -24.92 -10.33
CA HIS A 109 9.00 -26.21 -10.25
C HIS A 109 10.47 -26.02 -9.88
N ARG A 110 11.14 -25.02 -10.47
CA ARG A 110 12.52 -24.66 -10.11
C ARG A 110 12.67 -24.31 -8.63
N LYS A 111 11.81 -23.41 -8.13
CA LYS A 111 11.79 -23.01 -6.71
C LYS A 111 11.54 -24.23 -5.80
N TRP A 112 10.54 -25.03 -6.14
CA TRP A 112 10.20 -26.25 -5.39
C TRP A 112 11.39 -27.20 -5.30
N LEU A 113 12.11 -27.42 -6.40
CA LEU A 113 13.26 -28.32 -6.46
C LEU A 113 14.40 -27.84 -5.56
N LEU A 114 14.76 -26.55 -5.61
CA LEU A 114 15.78 -25.97 -4.71
C LEU A 114 15.38 -26.07 -3.23
N CYS A 115 14.09 -25.87 -2.93
CA CYS A 115 13.56 -26.02 -1.58
C CYS A 115 13.61 -27.46 -1.04
N GLN A 116 13.79 -28.48 -1.89
CA GLN A 116 13.98 -29.85 -1.41
C GLN A 116 15.33 -30.03 -0.69
N LYS A 117 16.31 -29.14 -0.95
CA LYS A 117 17.66 -29.17 -0.34
C LYS A 117 18.37 -30.53 -0.44
N LEU A 118 18.11 -31.26 -1.54
CA LEU A 118 18.66 -32.59 -1.79
C LEU A 118 20.10 -32.57 -2.30
N ALA A 119 20.53 -31.46 -2.87
CA ALA A 119 21.90 -31.23 -3.33
C ALA A 119 22.30 -29.77 -3.09
N PRO A 120 23.61 -29.46 -2.98
CA PRO A 120 24.09 -28.09 -2.92
C PRO A 120 23.62 -27.29 -4.14
N VAL A 121 23.14 -26.06 -3.90
CA VAL A 121 22.69 -25.18 -4.98
C VAL A 121 23.91 -24.52 -5.65
N ASP A 122 24.02 -24.67 -6.96
CA ASP A 122 24.98 -23.92 -7.76
C ASP A 122 24.45 -22.50 -8.04
N PHE A 123 24.71 -21.58 -7.10
CA PHE A 123 24.23 -20.19 -7.23
C PHE A 123 24.81 -19.46 -8.44
N LYS A 124 26.00 -19.85 -8.93
CA LYS A 124 26.58 -19.28 -10.14
C LYS A 124 25.74 -19.66 -11.36
N ARG A 125 25.25 -20.91 -11.43
CA ARG A 125 24.28 -21.35 -12.46
C ARG A 125 22.96 -20.60 -12.34
N GLU A 126 22.45 -20.42 -11.12
CA GLU A 126 21.16 -19.75 -10.90
C GLU A 126 21.17 -18.26 -11.26
N PHE A 127 22.18 -17.50 -10.81
CA PHE A 127 22.31 -16.10 -11.21
C PHE A 127 22.70 -15.95 -12.68
N GLY A 128 23.52 -16.86 -13.23
CA GLY A 128 23.83 -16.87 -14.66
C GLY A 128 22.61 -17.11 -15.55
N LEU A 129 21.62 -17.87 -15.07
CA LEU A 129 20.31 -18.00 -15.74
C LEU A 129 19.55 -16.68 -15.69
N LEU A 130 19.48 -16.03 -14.53
CA LEU A 130 18.82 -14.74 -14.35
C LEU A 130 19.44 -13.64 -15.23
N ASP A 131 20.77 -13.55 -15.28
CA ASP A 131 21.47 -12.57 -16.11
C ASP A 131 21.12 -12.73 -17.59
N LYS A 132 21.09 -13.96 -18.09
CA LYS A 132 20.70 -14.25 -19.48
C LYS A 132 19.25 -13.85 -19.74
N LEU A 133 18.32 -14.22 -18.85
CA LEU A 133 16.89 -13.97 -19.05
C LEU A 133 16.53 -12.49 -18.90
N LEU A 134 17.09 -11.79 -17.92
CA LEU A 134 16.86 -10.37 -17.70
C LEU A 134 17.60 -9.49 -18.71
N LYS A 135 18.69 -9.98 -19.33
CA LYS A 135 19.28 -9.30 -20.49
C LYS A 135 18.38 -9.35 -21.73
N VAL A 136 17.61 -10.43 -21.90
CA VAL A 136 16.65 -10.57 -23.03
C VAL A 136 15.35 -9.81 -22.75
N ASP A 137 14.80 -9.91 -21.55
CA ASP A 137 13.60 -9.18 -21.10
C ASP A 137 13.83 -8.65 -19.68
N ALA A 138 14.34 -7.42 -19.60
CA ALA A 138 14.63 -6.75 -18.34
C ALA A 138 13.37 -6.53 -17.47
N ARG A 139 12.18 -6.60 -18.08
CA ARG A 139 10.88 -6.45 -17.43
C ARG A 139 10.22 -7.79 -17.10
N ASN A 140 10.93 -8.91 -17.24
CA ASN A 140 10.40 -10.22 -16.88
C ASN A 140 10.24 -10.34 -15.35
N PHE A 141 9.04 -10.07 -14.86
CA PHE A 141 8.71 -10.10 -13.44
C PHE A 141 8.91 -11.49 -12.80
N HIS A 142 8.83 -12.58 -13.58
CA HIS A 142 9.14 -13.91 -13.06
C HIS A 142 10.63 -14.07 -12.73
N GLY A 143 11.51 -13.52 -13.57
CA GLY A 143 12.94 -13.46 -13.33
C GLY A 143 13.25 -12.66 -12.06
N TRP A 144 12.67 -11.47 -11.92
CA TRP A 144 12.80 -10.66 -10.69
C TRP A 144 12.24 -11.37 -9.45
N ASN A 145 11.08 -12.02 -9.56
CA ASN A 145 10.51 -12.84 -8.48
C ASN A 145 11.37 -14.05 -8.10
N TYR A 146 12.10 -14.61 -9.07
CA TYR A 146 13.02 -15.71 -8.81
C TYR A 146 14.31 -15.20 -8.16
N ARG A 147 14.83 -14.04 -8.61
CA ARG A 147 15.97 -13.37 -7.97
C ARG A 147 15.70 -13.07 -6.50
N ARG A 148 14.58 -12.41 -6.17
CA ARG A 148 14.19 -12.15 -4.78
C ARG A 148 14.12 -13.41 -3.93
N PHE A 149 13.64 -14.51 -4.51
CA PHE A 149 13.64 -15.81 -3.83
C PHE A 149 15.07 -16.31 -3.57
N LEU A 150 15.96 -16.27 -4.56
CA LEU A 150 17.35 -16.72 -4.42
C LEU A 150 18.14 -15.87 -3.43
N ALA A 151 18.02 -14.54 -3.50
CA ALA A 151 18.67 -13.62 -2.59
C ALA A 151 18.31 -13.96 -1.13
N ARG A 152 17.01 -14.11 -0.85
CA ARG A 152 16.53 -14.55 0.47
C ARG A 152 16.98 -15.97 0.84
N PHE A 153 17.00 -16.89 -0.12
CA PHE A 153 17.44 -18.28 0.11
C PHE A 153 18.93 -18.35 0.50
N MET A 154 19.74 -17.44 -0.02
CA MET A 154 21.17 -17.31 0.29
C MET A 154 21.48 -16.46 1.52
N GLY A 155 20.52 -15.64 1.97
CA GLY A 155 20.79 -14.60 2.96
C GLY A 155 21.64 -13.46 2.41
N VAL A 156 21.53 -13.16 1.10
CA VAL A 156 22.09 -11.95 0.49
C VAL A 156 21.48 -10.74 1.19
N SER A 157 22.30 -9.75 1.51
CA SER A 157 21.83 -8.58 2.25
C SER A 157 21.02 -7.64 1.34
N ASP A 158 20.14 -6.84 1.92
CA ASP A 158 19.35 -5.88 1.15
C ASP A 158 20.27 -4.81 0.49
N GLU A 159 21.44 -4.50 1.08
CA GLU A 159 22.45 -3.60 0.51
C GLU A 159 23.09 -4.16 -0.78
N GLU A 160 23.39 -5.46 -0.81
CA GLU A 160 23.90 -6.12 -2.01
C GLU A 160 22.85 -6.13 -3.14
N GLU A 161 21.58 -6.35 -2.80
CA GLU A 161 20.49 -6.26 -3.78
C GLU A 161 20.22 -4.81 -4.21
N LEU A 162 20.40 -3.81 -3.34
CA LEU A 162 20.34 -2.39 -3.71
C LEU A 162 21.43 -2.05 -4.73
N LYS A 163 22.66 -2.54 -4.54
CA LYS A 163 23.74 -2.39 -5.53
C LYS A 163 23.34 -3.00 -6.87
N TYR A 164 22.78 -4.22 -6.86
CA TYR A 164 22.29 -4.84 -8.08
C TYR A 164 21.21 -4.01 -8.79
N THR A 165 20.25 -3.43 -8.04
CA THR A 165 19.24 -2.54 -8.67
C THR A 165 19.88 -1.29 -9.26
N MET A 166 20.89 -0.72 -8.60
CA MET A 166 21.63 0.43 -9.11
C MET A 166 22.36 0.10 -10.42
N ASP A 167 23.02 -1.06 -10.50
CA ASP A 167 23.65 -1.53 -11.73
C ASP A 167 22.61 -1.66 -12.87
N LYS A 168 21.42 -2.20 -12.57
CA LYS A 168 20.34 -2.35 -13.57
C LYS A 168 19.68 -1.04 -14.00
N ILE A 169 19.63 -0.05 -13.12
CA ILE A 169 19.14 1.30 -13.45
C ILE A 169 20.19 2.02 -14.31
N SER A 170 21.47 1.91 -13.94
CA SER A 170 22.59 2.50 -14.68
C SER A 170 22.71 1.92 -16.10
N ASP A 171 22.44 0.62 -16.26
CA ASP A 171 22.39 -0.03 -17.58
C ASP A 171 21.19 0.46 -18.43
N ASN A 172 20.05 0.75 -17.79
CA ASN A 172 18.81 1.16 -18.45
C ASN A 172 17.86 1.86 -17.46
N PHE A 173 17.79 3.19 -17.53
CA PHE A 173 16.92 4.00 -16.68
C PHE A 173 15.43 3.67 -16.84
N SER A 174 15.00 3.13 -17.99
CA SER A 174 13.62 2.71 -18.23
C SER A 174 13.25 1.35 -17.63
N ASN A 175 14.13 0.76 -16.81
CA ASN A 175 13.88 -0.51 -16.16
C ASN A 175 12.98 -0.38 -14.93
N TYR A 176 11.66 -0.28 -15.15
CA TYR A 176 10.65 -0.24 -14.09
C TYR A 176 10.82 -1.33 -13.02
N SER A 177 11.24 -2.53 -13.42
CA SER A 177 11.39 -3.63 -12.47
C SER A 177 12.55 -3.42 -11.50
N ALA A 178 13.62 -2.73 -11.93
CA ALA A 178 14.73 -2.37 -11.05
C ALA A 178 14.32 -1.28 -10.06
N TRP A 179 13.68 -0.20 -10.53
CA TRP A 179 13.12 0.86 -9.67
C TRP A 179 12.13 0.32 -8.63
N HIS A 180 11.20 -0.53 -9.06
CA HIS A 180 10.25 -1.16 -8.16
C HIS A 180 10.95 -2.08 -7.14
N ASN A 181 11.95 -2.86 -7.54
CA ASN A 181 12.68 -3.70 -6.59
C ASN A 181 13.45 -2.84 -5.59
N ARG A 182 14.03 -1.71 -6.03
CA ARG A 182 14.73 -0.74 -5.18
C ARG A 182 13.80 -0.14 -4.12
N SER A 183 12.60 0.29 -4.49
CA SER A 183 11.65 0.87 -3.53
C SER A 183 11.20 -0.14 -2.47
N ILE A 184 11.04 -1.42 -2.83
CA ILE A 184 10.73 -2.49 -1.88
C ILE A 184 11.89 -2.73 -0.91
N LEU A 185 13.13 -2.77 -1.40
CA LEU A 185 14.33 -2.97 -0.57
C LEU A 185 14.50 -1.81 0.43
N LEU A 186 14.42 -0.57 -0.04
CA LEU A 186 14.49 0.62 0.81
C LEU A 186 13.37 0.64 1.85
N SER A 187 12.14 0.30 1.46
CA SER A 187 11.01 0.23 2.40
C SER A 187 11.27 -0.79 3.52
N ASN A 188 11.84 -1.96 3.19
CA ASN A 188 12.15 -2.97 4.21
C ASN A 188 13.25 -2.50 5.17
N LEU A 189 14.31 -1.89 4.65
CA LEU A 189 15.41 -1.35 5.46
C LEU A 189 14.93 -0.26 6.41
N LEU A 190 14.04 0.63 5.94
CA LEU A 190 13.44 1.69 6.74
C LEU A 190 12.53 1.14 7.86
N ILE A 191 11.75 0.09 7.59
CA ILE A 191 10.90 -0.56 8.61
C ILE A 191 11.75 -1.27 9.66
N GLN A 192 12.84 -1.93 9.25
CA GLN A 192 13.66 -2.72 10.16
C GLN A 192 14.50 -1.89 11.13
N GLN A 193 14.59 -0.56 10.93
CA GLN A 193 15.46 0.35 11.69
C GLN A 193 16.85 -0.29 11.91
N SER A 194 17.41 -0.88 10.85
CA SER A 194 18.62 -1.69 10.97
C SER A 194 19.72 -0.85 11.63
N LYS A 195 20.29 -1.37 12.72
CA LYS A 195 21.33 -0.65 13.49
C LYS A 195 22.47 -0.27 12.55
N GLY A 196 22.67 1.04 12.35
CA GLY A 196 23.73 1.58 11.47
C GLY A 196 23.24 2.07 10.11
N PHE A 197 21.94 2.01 9.81
CA PHE A 197 21.39 2.62 8.59
C PHE A 197 21.42 4.15 8.69
N GLU A 198 21.76 4.81 7.58
CA GLU A 198 21.87 6.27 7.51
C GLU A 198 20.52 6.95 7.74
N SER A 199 20.52 8.24 8.09
CA SER A 199 19.26 8.96 8.33
C SER A 199 18.36 8.93 7.09
N LYS A 200 17.03 8.81 7.28
CA LYS A 200 16.04 8.88 6.19
C LYS A 200 16.30 10.05 5.25
N GLN A 201 16.64 11.20 5.82
CA GLN A 201 17.01 12.41 5.09
C GLN A 201 18.13 12.16 4.07
N LYS A 202 19.24 11.54 4.49
CA LYS A 202 20.38 11.31 3.61
C LYS A 202 20.01 10.37 2.46
N ILE A 203 19.35 9.26 2.79
CA ILE A 203 18.95 8.25 1.81
C ILE A 203 18.01 8.84 0.77
N PHE A 204 16.95 9.53 1.21
CA PHE A 204 16.01 10.12 0.26
C PHE A 204 16.64 11.27 -0.54
N SER A 205 17.62 11.99 0.00
CA SER A 205 18.38 12.98 -0.78
C SER A 205 19.10 12.31 -1.94
N GLU A 206 19.87 11.23 -1.68
CA GLU A 206 20.57 10.47 -2.72
C GLU A 206 19.61 9.82 -3.73
N GLU A 207 18.46 9.30 -3.27
CA GLU A 207 17.46 8.69 -4.15
C GLU A 207 16.74 9.72 -5.03
N PHE A 208 16.47 10.92 -4.52
CA PHE A 208 15.93 11.99 -5.36
C PHE A 208 16.96 12.44 -6.40
N GLU A 209 18.24 12.59 -6.04
CA GLU A 209 19.29 12.91 -7.01
C GLU A 209 19.35 11.85 -8.12
N LEU A 210 19.32 10.57 -7.74
CA LEU A 210 19.31 9.44 -8.67
C LEU A 210 18.11 9.46 -9.62
N VAL A 211 16.89 9.63 -9.10
CA VAL A 211 15.69 9.63 -9.95
C VAL A 211 15.65 10.86 -10.84
N THR A 212 16.06 12.03 -10.34
CA THR A 212 16.12 13.28 -11.09
C THR A 212 17.04 13.15 -12.31
N GLN A 213 18.21 12.53 -12.14
CA GLN A 213 19.10 12.23 -13.27
C GLN A 213 18.39 11.37 -14.33
N ALA A 214 17.62 10.36 -13.92
CA ALA A 214 16.86 9.52 -14.84
C ALA A 214 15.75 10.31 -15.56
N LEU A 215 15.00 11.14 -14.85
CA LEU A 215 13.92 11.97 -15.38
C LEU A 215 14.40 12.96 -16.44
N PHE A 216 15.57 13.56 -16.24
CA PHE A 216 16.14 14.51 -17.21
C PHE A 216 16.90 13.85 -18.34
N THR A 217 17.31 12.59 -18.16
CA THR A 217 17.93 11.80 -19.23
C THR A 217 16.89 11.30 -20.23
N ASP A 218 15.74 10.80 -19.75
CA ASP A 218 14.62 10.37 -20.59
C ASP A 218 13.28 10.76 -19.95
N PRO A 219 12.78 11.99 -20.20
CA PRO A 219 11.52 12.46 -19.62
C PRO A 219 10.29 11.70 -20.13
N SER A 220 10.42 10.91 -21.21
CA SER A 220 9.33 10.12 -21.78
C SER A 220 9.15 8.77 -21.07
N ASP A 221 10.18 8.27 -20.38
CA ASP A 221 10.09 7.05 -19.61
C ASP A 221 9.33 7.27 -18.30
N GLN A 222 8.35 6.41 -18.06
CA GLN A 222 7.44 6.48 -16.93
C GLN A 222 8.07 5.96 -15.63
N SER A 223 9.13 5.15 -15.74
CA SER A 223 9.66 4.38 -14.61
C SER A 223 10.23 5.29 -13.54
N GLY A 224 11.04 6.28 -13.93
CA GLY A 224 11.54 7.31 -13.02
C GLY A 224 10.40 8.10 -12.37
N TRP A 225 9.36 8.48 -13.13
CA TRP A 225 8.24 9.28 -12.61
C TRP A 225 7.43 8.53 -11.53
N PHE A 226 7.22 7.23 -11.72
CA PHE A 226 6.57 6.39 -10.70
C PHE A 226 7.46 6.18 -9.46
N TYR A 227 8.78 6.12 -9.63
CA TYR A 227 9.71 6.05 -8.51
C TYR A 227 9.77 7.37 -7.73
N HIS A 228 9.77 8.51 -8.42
CA HIS A 228 9.67 9.84 -7.82
C HIS A 228 8.36 10.00 -7.05
N LEU A 229 7.23 9.53 -7.60
CA LEU A 229 5.95 9.50 -6.89
C LEU A 229 6.03 8.67 -5.59
N TRP A 230 6.74 7.54 -5.61
CA TRP A 230 6.98 6.76 -4.40
C TRP A 230 7.83 7.54 -3.38
N LEU A 231 8.92 8.20 -3.80
CA LEU A 231 9.75 9.04 -2.94
C LEU A 231 8.95 10.19 -2.33
N LEU A 232 8.14 10.88 -3.13
CA LEU A 232 7.23 11.92 -2.67
C LEU A 232 6.30 11.41 -1.56
N ALA A 233 5.72 10.21 -1.74
CA ALA A 233 4.88 9.61 -0.71
C ALA A 233 5.67 9.28 0.57
N GLN A 234 6.95 8.88 0.46
CA GLN A 234 7.79 8.61 1.63
C GLN A 234 8.21 9.89 2.36
N THR A 235 8.42 10.99 1.64
CA THR A 235 8.87 12.27 2.23
C THR A 235 7.75 13.21 2.63
N SER A 236 6.52 13.04 2.12
CA SER A 236 5.37 13.84 2.54
C SER A 236 4.77 13.39 3.88
N CYS A 237 5.01 12.14 4.24
CA CYS A 237 4.56 11.56 5.51
C CYS A 237 5.55 11.92 6.62
N PRO A 238 5.06 12.39 7.79
CA PRO A 238 5.92 12.64 8.93
C PRO A 238 6.47 11.30 9.47
N ASP A 239 7.58 11.37 10.19
CA ASP A 239 8.26 10.17 10.72
C ASP A 239 7.44 9.41 11.76
N ASN A 240 6.51 10.11 12.41
CA ASN A 240 5.69 9.59 13.51
C ASN A 240 4.20 9.80 13.21
N PRO A 241 3.32 8.90 13.69
CA PRO A 241 1.88 9.08 13.53
C PRO A 241 1.41 10.36 14.24
N GLN A 242 0.54 11.11 13.59
CA GLN A 242 0.00 12.37 14.08
C GLN A 242 -1.53 12.30 14.13
N LEU A 243 -2.12 12.81 15.22
CA LEU A 243 -3.56 13.02 15.30
C LEU A 243 -3.90 14.30 14.53
N ILE A 244 -4.64 14.17 13.44
CA ILE A 244 -4.92 15.31 12.53
C ILE A 244 -6.34 15.86 12.68
N ALA A 245 -7.27 15.07 13.21
CA ALA A 245 -8.63 15.53 13.48
C ALA A 245 -9.27 14.81 14.67
N SER A 246 -10.22 15.50 15.31
CA SER A 246 -11.09 14.93 16.34
C SER A 246 -12.54 15.38 16.18
N TRP A 247 -13.44 14.54 16.65
CA TRP A 247 -14.80 14.90 16.98
C TRP A 247 -15.08 14.50 18.44
N PRO A 248 -15.59 15.38 19.31
CA PRO A 248 -15.73 16.81 19.10
C PRO A 248 -14.37 17.45 18.86
N SER A 249 -14.41 18.60 18.21
CA SER A 249 -13.20 19.30 17.86
C SER A 249 -12.77 20.30 18.93
N ASN A 250 -11.55 20.84 18.81
CA ASN A 250 -11.05 21.77 19.82
C ASN A 250 -11.93 23.01 19.92
N ALA A 251 -12.28 23.41 21.14
CA ALA A 251 -13.23 24.46 21.48
C ALA A 251 -14.66 24.29 20.93
N ALA A 252 -15.03 23.09 20.43
CA ALA A 252 -16.40 22.81 20.02
C ALA A 252 -17.36 22.88 21.21
N LYS A 253 -18.60 23.33 20.97
CA LYS A 253 -19.68 23.31 21.95
C LYS A 253 -20.75 22.32 21.48
N LEU A 254 -21.01 21.29 22.28
CA LEU A 254 -22.04 20.30 22.02
C LEU A 254 -23.32 20.68 22.74
N SER A 255 -24.41 20.81 21.99
CA SER A 255 -25.75 20.98 22.54
C SER A 255 -26.41 19.63 22.87
N SER A 256 -27.39 19.65 23.77
CA SER A 256 -28.11 18.47 24.26
C SER A 256 -28.73 17.60 23.15
N SER A 257 -29.08 18.18 21.99
CA SER A 257 -29.68 17.46 20.86
C SER A 257 -28.74 16.48 20.15
N LEU A 258 -27.43 16.59 20.37
CA LEU A 258 -26.42 15.67 19.82
C LEU A 258 -26.07 14.51 20.76
N ILE A 259 -26.60 14.52 21.98
CA ILE A 259 -26.32 13.54 23.03
C ILE A 259 -27.39 12.44 22.97
N LYS A 260 -26.97 11.17 22.86
CA LYS A 260 -27.92 10.06 22.90
C LYS A 260 -28.38 9.84 24.34
N GLU A 261 -29.69 9.92 24.58
CA GLU A 261 -30.29 9.55 25.87
C GLU A 261 -30.85 8.12 25.79
N LYS A 262 -30.38 7.25 26.68
CA LYS A 262 -30.97 5.91 26.90
C LYS A 262 -31.59 5.85 28.29
N ALA A 263 -32.89 5.57 28.35
CA ALA A 263 -33.61 5.30 29.59
C ALA A 263 -33.47 3.80 29.92
N GLU A 264 -32.73 3.47 30.97
CA GLU A 264 -32.70 2.10 31.51
C GLU A 264 -33.83 1.95 32.56
N GLN A 265 -34.77 1.04 32.31
CA GLN A 265 -35.82 0.71 33.27
C GLN A 265 -35.28 -0.26 34.32
N HIS A 266 -34.67 0.26 35.38
CA HIS A 266 -34.50 -0.48 36.63
C HIS A 266 -35.54 -0.04 37.66
N ARG A 267 -36.14 -1.03 38.35
CA ARG A 267 -37.20 -0.82 39.34
C ARG A 267 -36.72 0.23 40.36
N GLN A 268 -37.44 1.35 40.39
CA GLN A 268 -37.42 2.46 41.37
C GLN A 268 -36.52 3.68 41.10
N SER A 269 -35.79 3.78 40.00
CA SER A 269 -35.31 5.08 39.46
C SER A 269 -34.89 4.92 37.99
N SER A 270 -35.45 5.74 37.10
CA SER A 270 -35.00 5.83 35.71
C SER A 270 -33.75 6.70 35.65
N ILE A 271 -32.57 6.08 35.59
CA ILE A 271 -31.31 6.77 35.33
C ILE A 271 -31.25 7.03 33.82
N LEU A 272 -31.26 8.31 33.43
CA LEU A 272 -30.99 8.73 32.06
C LEU A 272 -29.48 8.63 31.82
N SER A 273 -29.04 7.64 31.07
CA SER A 273 -27.64 7.58 30.63
C SER A 273 -27.47 8.42 29.36
N ARG A 274 -26.53 9.37 29.41
CA ARG A 274 -26.20 10.28 28.31
C ARG A 274 -24.88 9.84 27.69
N THR A 275 -24.87 9.62 26.38
CA THR A 275 -23.68 9.18 25.65
C THR A 275 -23.17 10.26 24.69
N VAL A 276 -21.88 10.57 24.78
CA VAL A 276 -21.17 11.50 23.90
C VAL A 276 -20.10 10.74 23.11
N PRO A 277 -20.19 10.65 21.77
CA PRO A 277 -19.18 9.98 20.97
C PRO A 277 -17.92 10.85 20.85
N ILE A 278 -16.75 10.24 21.05
CA ILE A 278 -15.45 10.82 20.68
C ILE A 278 -14.87 9.99 19.53
N VAL A 279 -14.42 10.67 18.48
CA VAL A 279 -13.72 10.12 17.34
C VAL A 279 -12.36 10.79 17.21
N LEU A 280 -11.31 9.99 17.04
CA LEU A 280 -9.93 10.41 16.83
C LEU A 280 -9.46 9.91 15.47
N TYR A 281 -8.88 10.80 14.67
CA TYR A 281 -8.41 10.47 13.32
C TYR A 281 -6.91 10.77 13.15
N PHE A 282 -6.14 9.73 12.87
CA PHE A 282 -4.70 9.76 12.62
C PHE A 282 -4.39 9.83 11.13
N ASN A 283 -3.31 10.52 10.77
CA ASN A 283 -2.81 10.62 9.39
C ASN A 283 -2.40 9.26 8.79
N GLU A 284 -2.07 8.29 9.62
CA GLU A 284 -1.77 6.92 9.21
C GLU A 284 -2.44 5.88 10.13
N PRO A 285 -2.63 4.62 9.69
CA PRO A 285 -3.23 3.59 10.53
C PRO A 285 -2.35 3.28 11.75
N VAL A 286 -2.91 3.42 12.95
CA VAL A 286 -2.26 3.07 14.22
C VAL A 286 -2.97 1.92 14.92
N LYS A 287 -2.25 1.19 15.76
CA LYS A 287 -2.79 0.19 16.70
C LYS A 287 -2.46 0.56 18.14
N GLY A 288 -3.15 -0.06 19.09
CA GLY A 288 -2.82 0.02 20.52
C GLY A 288 -3.41 1.23 21.26
N LEU A 289 -4.32 1.98 20.62
CA LEU A 289 -5.13 2.98 21.31
C LEU A 289 -6.07 2.29 22.30
N ASN A 290 -5.95 2.66 23.58
CA ASN A 290 -6.74 2.09 24.67
C ASN A 290 -6.97 3.16 25.77
N GLN A 291 -7.66 2.81 26.84
CA GLN A 291 -7.98 3.75 27.93
C GLN A 291 -6.76 4.42 28.55
N SER A 292 -5.63 3.71 28.70
CA SER A 292 -4.40 4.31 29.24
C SER A 292 -3.70 5.27 28.26
N SER A 293 -4.08 5.23 26.98
CA SER A 293 -3.51 6.07 25.93
C SER A 293 -4.15 7.45 25.86
N VAL A 294 -5.34 7.65 26.44
CA VAL A 294 -6.08 8.93 26.36
C VAL A 294 -6.52 9.34 27.76
N ASN A 295 -6.02 10.48 28.21
CA ASN A 295 -6.39 11.09 29.48
C ASN A 295 -7.58 12.03 29.28
N LEU A 296 -8.63 11.85 30.08
CA LEU A 296 -9.81 12.70 30.10
C LEU A 296 -9.91 13.40 31.45
N LYS A 297 -10.08 14.71 31.46
CA LYS A 297 -10.42 15.48 32.67
C LYS A 297 -11.68 16.30 32.43
N SER A 298 -12.61 16.24 33.37
CA SER A 298 -13.82 17.05 33.36
C SER A 298 -14.41 17.09 34.76
N ASP A 299 -15.28 18.07 35.01
CA ASP A 299 -16.15 18.10 36.19
C ASP A 299 -17.32 17.10 36.07
N LEU A 300 -17.50 16.47 34.89
CA LEU A 300 -18.45 15.38 34.67
C LEU A 300 -17.87 14.03 35.12
N GLU A 301 -18.71 13.21 35.77
CA GLU A 301 -18.38 11.82 36.05
C GLU A 301 -18.74 10.93 34.85
N PHE A 302 -17.73 10.23 34.32
CA PHE A 302 -17.87 9.26 33.23
C PHE A 302 -17.77 7.82 33.74
N SER A 303 -18.33 6.87 32.98
CA SER A 303 -18.13 5.44 33.24
C SER A 303 -16.65 5.04 33.18
N LYS A 304 -16.25 4.11 34.06
CA LYS A 304 -14.85 3.70 34.20
C LYS A 304 -14.34 2.84 33.04
N ASP A 305 -15.22 2.25 32.24
CA ASP A 305 -14.87 1.29 31.19
C ASP A 305 -14.91 1.93 29.79
N ILE A 306 -13.94 2.82 29.51
CA ILE A 306 -13.84 3.49 28.20
C ILE A 306 -13.13 2.57 27.22
N ILE A 307 -13.88 2.07 26.23
CA ILE A 307 -13.35 1.17 25.20
C ILE A 307 -13.20 1.93 23.89
N TRP A 308 -11.97 2.01 23.40
CA TRP A 308 -11.65 2.54 22.08
C TRP A 308 -11.84 1.45 21.02
N ARG A 309 -12.62 1.77 19.99
CA ARG A 309 -12.97 0.85 18.90
C ARG A 309 -12.50 1.42 17.56
N PRO A 310 -11.81 0.62 16.73
CA PRO A 310 -11.50 1.04 15.37
C PRO A 310 -12.79 1.10 14.54
N LEU A 311 -13.02 2.21 13.82
CA LEU A 311 -14.18 2.37 12.93
C LEU A 311 -13.97 1.72 11.56
N THR A 312 -12.71 1.57 11.12
CA THR A 312 -12.35 0.82 9.92
C THR A 312 -11.40 -0.32 10.30
N MET A 313 -11.85 -1.56 10.11
CA MET A 313 -11.02 -2.74 10.35
C MET A 313 -10.19 -3.05 9.10
N ALA A 314 -8.90 -2.73 9.13
CA ALA A 314 -7.94 -3.45 8.30
C ALA A 314 -7.58 -4.79 8.99
N ASP A 315 -7.16 -5.81 8.22
CA ASP A 315 -6.95 -7.22 8.64
C ASP A 315 -5.98 -7.47 9.82
N SER A 316 -5.46 -6.42 10.48
CA SER A 316 -4.41 -6.49 11.50
C SER A 316 -4.61 -5.59 12.72
N GLY A 317 -5.82 -5.04 12.93
CA GLY A 317 -6.13 -4.22 14.11
C GLY A 317 -5.56 -2.80 14.09
N TYR A 318 -5.08 -2.34 12.92
CA TYR A 318 -4.71 -0.95 12.67
C TYR A 318 -5.90 -0.19 12.09
N SER A 319 -6.11 1.03 12.56
CA SER A 319 -7.12 1.95 12.03
C SER A 319 -6.60 3.39 12.05
N ASN A 320 -6.97 4.17 11.04
CA ASN A 320 -6.82 5.63 11.07
C ASN A 320 -7.83 6.27 12.03
N CYS A 321 -9.00 5.65 12.18
CA CYS A 321 -10.15 6.23 12.84
C CYS A 321 -10.57 5.38 14.04
N TRP A 322 -10.56 5.99 15.22
CA TRP A 322 -10.89 5.34 16.47
C TRP A 322 -12.03 6.09 17.14
N ALA A 323 -13.01 5.36 17.68
CA ALA A 323 -14.14 5.94 18.36
C ALA A 323 -14.35 5.33 19.75
N THR A 324 -14.89 6.13 20.65
CA THR A 324 -15.40 5.67 21.94
C THR A 324 -16.67 6.44 22.29
N ASP A 325 -17.48 5.84 23.15
CA ASP A 325 -18.73 6.40 23.62
C ASP A 325 -18.56 6.76 25.10
N LEU A 326 -18.48 8.05 25.43
CA LEU A 326 -18.41 8.50 26.82
C LEU A 326 -19.81 8.51 27.44
N GLN A 327 -20.00 7.66 28.45
CA GLN A 327 -21.25 7.61 29.20
C GLN A 327 -21.15 8.51 30.43
N ILE A 328 -21.98 9.56 30.47
CA ILE A 328 -22.10 10.49 31.60
C ILE A 328 -23.04 9.86 32.65
N ILE A 329 -22.57 9.81 33.90
CA ILE A 329 -23.29 9.18 35.03
C ILE A 329 -23.98 10.23 35.92
N ASN A 330 -23.55 11.50 35.87
CA ASN A 330 -24.00 12.52 36.80
C ASN A 330 -25.48 12.98 36.59
N GLU A 331 -26.23 13.16 37.68
CA GLU A 331 -27.59 13.75 37.65
C GLU A 331 -27.48 15.28 37.51
N CYS A 332 -27.73 15.79 36.30
CA CYS A 332 -27.60 17.22 36.02
C CYS A 332 -28.92 17.96 36.34
N SER A 333 -28.93 18.74 37.41
CA SER A 333 -30.14 19.42 37.94
C SER A 333 -30.40 20.82 37.38
N SER A 334 -29.45 21.42 36.65
CA SER A 334 -29.58 22.75 36.02
C SER A 334 -28.82 22.85 34.68
N LEU A 335 -29.15 23.87 33.89
CA LEU A 335 -28.45 24.20 32.64
C LEU A 335 -27.03 24.66 32.96
N GLN A 336 -26.04 23.80 32.66
CA GLN A 336 -24.64 24.03 33.00
C GLN A 336 -23.75 23.60 31.83
N GLU A 337 -22.78 24.45 31.50
CA GLU A 337 -21.74 24.16 30.51
C GLU A 337 -20.57 23.48 31.22
N TYR A 338 -20.21 22.28 30.75
CA TYR A 338 -19.09 21.49 31.27
C TYR A 338 -17.97 21.45 30.25
N SER A 339 -16.73 21.64 30.69
CA SER A 339 -15.56 21.46 29.81
C SER A 339 -14.98 20.06 29.96
N VAL A 340 -14.66 19.42 28.83
CA VAL A 340 -13.96 18.15 28.76
C VAL A 340 -12.60 18.38 28.11
N GLU A 341 -11.54 18.07 28.85
CA GLU A 341 -10.15 18.11 28.41
C GLU A 341 -9.73 16.71 27.96
N VAL A 342 -9.24 16.60 26.73
CA VAL A 342 -8.71 15.37 26.14
C VAL A 342 -7.22 15.54 25.90
N SER A 343 -6.41 14.65 26.48
CA SER A 343 -4.95 14.67 26.32
C SER A 343 -4.43 13.29 25.91
N ILE A 344 -3.65 13.23 24.83
CA ILE A 344 -2.97 12.03 24.35
C ILE A 344 -1.47 12.25 24.50
N PRO A 345 -0.82 11.68 25.51
CA PRO A 345 0.63 11.83 25.70
C PRO A 345 1.42 10.99 24.68
N CYS A 346 2.73 11.22 24.61
CA CYS A 346 3.64 10.33 23.90
C CYS A 346 3.47 8.89 24.42
N SER A 347 3.36 7.92 23.52
CA SER A 347 3.06 6.54 23.86
C SER A 347 3.82 5.57 22.98
N ASN A 348 4.57 4.68 23.61
CA ASN A 348 5.14 3.49 22.96
C ASN A 348 4.08 2.41 22.68
N GLY A 349 2.85 2.59 23.20
CA GLY A 349 1.73 1.68 22.98
C GLY A 349 0.93 1.98 21.71
N ILE A 350 0.95 3.23 21.24
CA ILE A 350 0.36 3.61 19.94
C ILE A 350 1.46 3.51 18.88
N VAL A 351 1.29 2.58 17.93
CA VAL A 351 2.30 2.26 16.93
C VAL A 351 1.69 2.27 15.54
N SER A 352 2.39 2.89 14.58
CA SER A 352 2.01 2.88 13.17
C SER A 352 2.35 1.55 12.48
N ARG A 353 1.90 1.38 11.24
CA ARG A 353 2.28 0.18 10.44
C ARG A 353 3.76 0.10 10.13
N SER A 354 4.45 1.23 10.04
CA SER A 354 5.89 1.31 9.81
C SER A 354 6.71 1.02 11.07
N GLY A 355 6.06 0.86 12.23
CA GLY A 355 6.73 0.61 13.50
C GLY A 355 7.14 1.87 14.26
N SER A 356 6.75 3.05 13.78
CA SER A 356 6.97 4.32 14.50
C SER A 356 6.03 4.45 15.69
N ASN A 357 6.56 4.88 16.83
CA ASN A 357 5.77 5.16 18.03
C ASN A 357 5.15 6.55 17.96
N TYR A 358 3.99 6.72 18.58
CA TYR A 358 3.37 8.04 18.74
C TYR A 358 4.16 8.91 19.72
N ASN A 359 4.75 10.00 19.23
CA ASN A 359 5.59 10.90 20.01
C ASN A 359 5.16 12.38 19.91
N CYS A 360 4.03 12.67 19.28
CA CYS A 360 3.50 14.02 19.12
C CYS A 360 2.31 14.18 20.08
N PRO A 361 2.53 14.61 21.34
CA PRO A 361 1.45 14.66 22.32
C PRO A 361 0.40 15.68 21.87
N VAL A 362 -0.88 15.39 22.07
CA VAL A 362 -1.97 16.31 21.69
C VAL A 362 -2.88 16.60 22.87
N HIS A 363 -3.30 17.85 22.99
CA HIS A 363 -4.25 18.32 23.99
C HIS A 363 -5.28 19.23 23.35
N PHE A 364 -6.57 18.95 23.58
CA PHE A 364 -7.69 19.78 23.14
C PHE A 364 -8.84 19.73 24.15
N THR A 365 -9.72 20.72 24.10
CA THR A 365 -10.88 20.81 24.99
C THR A 365 -12.16 20.97 24.17
N PHE A 366 -13.29 20.53 24.70
CA PHE A 366 -14.61 20.83 24.14
C PHE A 366 -15.65 21.03 25.26
N GLY A 367 -16.69 21.78 24.98
CA GLY A 367 -17.80 22.06 25.89
C GLY A 367 -18.99 21.14 25.66
N ILE A 368 -19.68 20.75 26.72
CA ILE A 368 -20.96 20.04 26.71
C ILE A 368 -21.99 20.90 27.44
N GLU A 369 -23.05 21.28 26.74
CA GLU A 369 -24.19 22.00 27.30
C GLU A 369 -25.34 21.01 27.55
N LEU A 370 -25.72 20.86 28.83
CA LEU A 370 -26.80 19.98 29.25
C LEU A 370 -28.05 20.80 29.60
N ILE A 371 -29.19 20.54 28.95
CA ILE A 371 -30.48 21.19 29.25
C ILE A 371 -31.31 20.26 30.13
N SER A 372 -31.92 20.81 31.20
CA SER A 372 -32.93 20.11 32.01
C SER A 372 -34.31 20.34 31.37
N ASN A 373 -34.98 19.27 30.95
CA ASN A 373 -36.29 19.21 30.29
C ASN A 373 -36.29 19.40 28.77
N ASP A 374 -36.12 18.30 28.03
CA ASP A 374 -36.81 18.13 26.75
C ASP A 374 -37.65 16.85 26.85
N PRO A 375 -38.95 16.87 26.50
CA PRO A 375 -39.73 15.64 26.41
C PRO A 375 -39.13 14.76 25.32
N VAL A 376 -38.89 13.49 25.66
CA VAL A 376 -38.37 12.45 24.77
C VAL A 376 -39.21 12.36 23.49
N GLN A 377 -38.86 13.13 22.47
CA GLN A 377 -39.11 12.79 21.09
C GLN A 377 -37.84 12.14 20.60
N GLY A 378 -37.82 10.80 20.63
CA GLY A 378 -36.75 10.02 20.04
C GLY A 378 -36.65 10.35 18.55
N LEU A 379 -35.78 11.30 18.20
CA LEU A 379 -35.26 11.40 16.85
C LEU A 379 -34.10 10.41 16.78
N ASP A 380 -34.46 9.20 16.37
CA ASP A 380 -33.55 8.09 16.15
C ASP A 380 -32.64 8.41 14.95
N MET A 381 -31.57 9.14 15.22
CA MET A 381 -30.75 9.79 14.18
C MET A 381 -29.72 8.85 13.53
N PHE A 382 -29.58 7.62 14.01
CA PHE A 382 -28.54 6.70 13.51
C PHE A 382 -28.93 5.22 13.37
N ASP A 383 -30.17 4.81 13.71
CA ASP A 383 -30.58 3.39 13.53
C ASP A 383 -31.11 3.05 12.14
N LYS A 384 -31.22 4.03 11.22
CA LYS A 384 -31.32 3.72 9.79
C LYS A 384 -29.92 3.75 9.20
N PRO A 385 -29.33 2.61 8.78
CA PRO A 385 -28.18 2.67 7.90
C PRO A 385 -28.60 3.52 6.69
N VAL A 386 -27.86 4.60 6.44
CA VAL A 386 -28.04 5.36 5.21
C VAL A 386 -27.70 4.38 4.08
N ALA A 387 -28.73 3.85 3.44
CA ALA A 387 -28.58 3.04 2.25
C ALA A 387 -28.22 4.00 1.12
N TRP A 388 -26.93 4.09 0.81
CA TRP A 388 -26.45 4.84 -0.34
C TRP A 388 -26.85 4.09 -1.61
N ASN A 389 -28.03 4.39 -2.16
CA ASN A 389 -28.37 4.00 -3.52
C ASN A 389 -27.83 5.08 -4.46
N CYS A 390 -26.92 4.72 -5.37
CA CYS A 390 -26.27 5.61 -6.34
C CYS A 390 -27.22 6.30 -7.34
N SER A 391 -28.54 6.23 -7.16
CA SER A 391 -29.56 6.72 -8.08
C SER A 391 -30.42 7.87 -7.56
N GLU A 392 -30.26 8.29 -6.30
CA GLU A 392 -31.05 9.39 -5.74
C GLU A 392 -30.24 10.70 -5.73
N SER A 393 -30.87 11.78 -6.22
CA SER A 393 -30.31 13.13 -6.20
C SER A 393 -30.23 13.65 -4.76
N PHE A 394 -29.13 14.32 -4.41
CA PHE A 394 -28.91 14.94 -3.10
C PHE A 394 -30.09 15.85 -2.74
N GLN A 395 -30.96 15.40 -1.84
CA GLN A 395 -31.94 16.24 -1.16
C GLN A 395 -31.30 16.72 0.15
N PRO A 396 -31.20 18.03 0.41
CA PRO A 396 -30.62 18.53 1.66
C PRO A 396 -31.55 18.16 2.83
N HIS A 397 -31.09 17.26 3.70
CA HIS A 397 -31.77 17.00 4.97
C HIS A 397 -31.52 18.14 5.95
N GLY A 398 -32.41 19.13 5.93
CA GLY A 398 -32.60 20.13 6.97
C GLY A 398 -31.51 21.22 7.03
N ASN A 399 -31.93 22.44 7.38
CA ASN A 399 -31.02 23.49 7.81
C ASN A 399 -30.34 23.06 9.11
N ARG A 400 -29.24 22.33 9.01
CA ARG A 400 -28.23 22.26 10.07
C ARG A 400 -27.10 23.15 9.62
N ASP A 401 -26.67 24.06 10.48
CA ASP A 401 -25.43 24.79 10.23
C ASP A 401 -24.33 23.75 10.00
N PRO A 402 -23.72 23.69 8.80
CA PRO A 402 -22.68 22.72 8.53
C PRO A 402 -21.56 23.01 9.52
N ILE A 403 -21.17 22.01 10.33
CA ILE A 403 -19.97 22.10 11.16
C ILE A 403 -18.81 22.42 10.20
N PRO A 404 -18.18 23.60 10.29
CA PRO A 404 -17.07 23.94 9.43
C PRO A 404 -15.97 22.88 9.59
N PHE A 405 -15.48 22.31 8.48
CA PHE A 405 -14.42 21.29 8.51
C PHE A 405 -13.14 21.81 9.16
N ASP A 406 -12.90 23.13 9.10
CA ASP A 406 -11.82 23.81 9.83
C ASP A 406 -11.86 23.53 11.33
N LEU A 407 -13.06 23.37 11.91
CA LEU A 407 -13.20 23.10 13.33
C LEU A 407 -12.63 21.74 13.70
N LEU A 408 -12.73 20.72 12.83
CA LEU A 408 -12.29 19.33 13.10
C LEU A 408 -10.77 19.18 13.21
N LYS A 409 -9.99 20.14 12.68
CA LYS A 409 -8.53 20.08 12.64
C LYS A 409 -7.94 20.47 14.00
N ILE A 410 -7.08 19.61 14.55
CA ILE A 410 -6.39 19.87 15.84
C ILE A 410 -5.06 20.64 15.63
N THR A 411 -4.80 21.10 14.40
CA THR A 411 -3.48 21.53 13.90
C THR A 411 -2.88 22.78 14.55
N SER A 412 -3.60 23.52 15.40
CA SER A 412 -3.06 24.76 15.97
C SER A 412 -2.12 24.57 17.18
N ALA A 413 -2.13 23.38 17.81
CA ALA A 413 -1.49 23.20 19.11
C ALA A 413 -0.03 22.73 19.06
N LEU A 414 0.39 21.83 18.16
CA LEU A 414 1.69 21.14 18.33
C LEU A 414 2.36 20.73 17.01
N ILE A 415 3.35 21.50 16.56
CA ILE A 415 4.58 21.00 15.90
C ILE A 415 5.72 21.93 16.31
N GLU A 416 6.22 21.78 17.53
CA GLU A 416 7.56 22.23 17.87
C GLU A 416 8.45 20.98 17.84
N HIS A 417 9.41 20.95 16.91
CA HIS A 417 10.51 19.96 16.79
C HIS A 417 10.42 18.80 15.79
N ASP A 418 9.64 18.87 14.71
CA ASP A 418 9.99 18.04 13.54
C ASP A 418 11.06 18.75 12.69
N SER A 419 12.11 18.03 12.32
CA SER A 419 13.16 18.53 11.42
C SER A 419 12.51 18.93 10.10
N ASN A 420 12.66 20.20 9.70
CA ASN A 420 12.06 20.78 8.48
C ASN A 420 12.59 20.18 7.17
N TRP A 421 13.49 19.19 7.23
CA TRP A 421 14.14 18.60 6.07
C TRP A 421 13.14 18.10 5.01
N HIS A 422 11.98 17.58 5.42
CA HIS A 422 10.93 17.15 4.49
C HIS A 422 10.46 18.30 3.60
N PHE A 423 10.18 19.45 4.21
CA PHE A 423 9.74 20.65 3.49
C PHE A 423 10.87 21.22 2.64
N GLU A 424 12.08 21.35 3.20
CA GLU A 424 13.24 21.87 2.48
C GLU A 424 13.54 21.04 1.23
N ARG A 425 13.59 19.71 1.36
CA ARG A 425 13.85 18.81 0.23
C ARG A 425 12.77 18.90 -0.85
N LEU A 426 11.49 18.93 -0.47
CA LEU A 426 10.40 19.07 -1.46
C LEU A 426 10.37 20.45 -2.11
N SER A 427 10.76 21.51 -1.39
CA SER A 427 10.92 22.85 -1.95
C SER A 427 12.05 22.91 -2.99
N GLU A 428 13.20 22.29 -2.73
CA GLU A 428 14.28 22.18 -3.72
C GLU A 428 13.81 21.46 -4.99
N GLU A 429 13.03 20.38 -4.84
CA GLU A 429 12.43 19.69 -5.99
C GLU A 429 11.46 20.60 -6.75
N ILE A 430 10.60 21.37 -6.06
CA ILE A 430 9.70 22.32 -6.72
C ILE A 430 10.48 23.30 -7.59
N ASP A 431 11.54 23.89 -7.05
CA ASP A 431 12.36 24.87 -7.78
C ASP A 431 13.01 24.22 -9.00
N LEU A 432 13.55 23.01 -8.85
CA LEU A 432 14.08 22.23 -9.96
C LEU A 432 13.04 21.95 -11.06
N PHE A 433 11.82 21.55 -10.69
CA PHE A 433 10.75 21.25 -11.65
C PHE A 433 10.17 22.50 -12.32
N ARG A 434 10.27 23.68 -11.69
CA ARG A 434 9.92 24.97 -12.30
C ARG A 434 10.93 25.44 -13.32
N GLU A 435 12.20 25.07 -13.16
CA GLU A 435 13.27 25.40 -14.11
C GLU A 435 13.25 24.53 -15.37
N LEU A 436 12.48 23.43 -15.37
CA LEU A 436 12.36 22.59 -16.55
C LEU A 436 11.72 23.36 -17.71
N PRO A 437 12.22 23.19 -18.95
CA PRO A 437 11.57 23.75 -20.13
C PRO A 437 10.10 23.38 -20.15
N ASP A 438 9.22 24.32 -20.52
CA ASP A 438 7.77 24.12 -20.65
C ASP A 438 7.43 23.25 -21.88
N ASP A 439 8.08 22.08 -21.97
CA ASP A 439 7.96 21.11 -23.03
C ASP A 439 6.67 20.30 -22.87
N ASN A 440 5.52 20.92 -22.54
CA ASN A 440 4.20 20.28 -22.46
C ASN A 440 4.23 18.85 -21.86
N SER A 441 5.10 18.62 -20.87
CA SER A 441 5.30 17.29 -20.32
C SER A 441 4.24 17.07 -19.27
N LYS A 442 3.28 16.19 -19.58
CA LYS A 442 2.23 15.84 -18.63
C LYS A 442 2.80 15.27 -17.33
N PHE A 443 3.93 14.57 -17.40
CA PHE A 443 4.59 14.01 -16.22
C PHE A 443 5.27 15.10 -15.39
N GLY A 444 5.93 16.06 -16.02
CA GLY A 444 6.51 17.21 -15.33
C GLY A 444 5.45 18.05 -14.62
N LYS A 445 4.40 18.48 -15.35
CA LYS A 445 3.30 19.28 -14.78
C LYS A 445 2.57 18.54 -13.65
N LEU A 446 2.31 17.23 -13.81
CA LEU A 446 1.67 16.43 -12.76
C LEU A 446 2.57 16.25 -11.53
N THR A 447 3.87 16.07 -11.73
CA THR A 447 4.83 15.93 -10.63
C THR A 447 4.95 17.24 -9.85
N LEU A 448 5.06 18.38 -10.54
CA LEU A 448 5.07 19.69 -9.91
C LEU A 448 3.78 19.96 -9.13
N ALA A 449 2.61 19.66 -9.70
CA ALA A 449 1.33 19.80 -8.99
C ALA A 449 1.31 18.98 -7.69
N ARG A 450 1.79 17.73 -7.72
CA ARG A 450 1.86 16.86 -6.55
C ARG A 450 2.86 17.36 -5.50
N LEU A 451 4.03 17.85 -5.92
CA LEU A 451 5.02 18.46 -5.03
C LEU A 451 4.45 19.68 -4.29
N LEU A 452 3.78 20.57 -5.03
CA LEU A 452 3.11 21.76 -4.46
C LEU A 452 2.06 21.36 -3.42
N LEU A 453 1.23 20.35 -3.72
CA LEU A 453 0.23 19.85 -2.78
C LEU A 453 0.83 19.18 -1.55
N ALA A 454 1.93 18.44 -1.71
CA ALA A 454 2.66 17.86 -0.60
C ALA A 454 3.21 18.94 0.35
N CYS A 455 3.86 19.98 -0.20
CA CYS A 455 4.34 21.13 0.58
C CYS A 455 3.20 21.88 1.27
N SER A 456 2.07 22.07 0.57
CA SER A 456 0.84 22.65 1.14
C SER A 456 0.31 21.83 2.33
N ALA A 457 0.29 20.50 2.20
CA ALA A 457 -0.15 19.59 3.25
C ALA A 457 0.83 19.51 4.43
N ILE A 458 2.13 19.70 4.22
CA ILE A 458 3.12 19.82 5.31
C ILE A 458 2.93 21.15 6.05
N LYS A 459 2.78 22.25 5.31
CA LYS A 459 2.58 23.59 5.86
C LYS A 459 1.24 23.77 6.57
N SER A 460 0.19 23.07 6.17
CA SER A 460 -1.12 23.11 6.86
C SER A 460 -1.07 22.55 8.28
N ARG A 461 -0.01 21.81 8.62
CA ARG A 461 0.28 21.39 10.00
C ARG A 461 0.94 22.49 10.85
N GLY A 462 1.30 23.62 10.24
CA GLY A 462 1.87 24.82 10.88
C GLY A 462 1.10 26.11 10.54
N ARG A 463 1.30 27.18 11.30
CA ARG A 463 0.43 28.38 11.34
C ARG A 463 0.38 29.27 10.08
N SER A 464 1.01 28.91 8.95
CA SER A 464 1.08 29.79 7.76
C SER A 464 0.03 29.46 6.69
N LEU A 465 -1.15 30.07 6.82
CA LEU A 465 -2.26 29.94 5.85
C LEU A 465 -1.99 30.62 4.49
N ILE A 466 -1.09 31.60 4.44
CA ILE A 466 -0.82 32.40 3.23
C ILE A 466 0.02 31.61 2.21
N GLU A 467 1.09 30.94 2.67
CA GLU A 467 1.94 30.11 1.80
C GLU A 467 1.17 28.90 1.25
N ARG A 468 0.29 28.29 2.06
CA ARG A 468 -0.64 27.22 1.64
C ARG A 468 -1.45 27.64 0.41
N LYS A 469 -1.97 28.88 0.42
CA LYS A 469 -2.81 29.40 -0.66
C LYS A 469 -2.05 29.49 -1.99
N GLY A 470 -0.79 29.94 -1.96
CA GLY A 470 0.06 30.04 -3.16
C GLY A 470 0.28 28.69 -3.84
N TYR A 471 0.69 27.67 -3.08
CA TYR A 471 0.91 26.32 -3.62
C TYR A 471 -0.37 25.71 -4.23
N CYS A 472 -1.50 25.86 -3.56
CA CYS A 472 -2.77 25.35 -4.08
C CYS A 472 -3.23 26.11 -5.33
N GLU A 473 -2.97 27.42 -5.45
CA GLU A 473 -3.30 28.19 -6.66
C GLU A 473 -2.49 27.75 -7.88
N GLU A 474 -1.19 27.55 -7.70
CA GLU A 474 -0.30 27.05 -8.76
C GLU A 474 -0.70 25.62 -9.19
N ALA A 475 -0.96 24.73 -8.23
CA ALA A 475 -1.41 23.36 -8.52
C ALA A 475 -2.73 23.33 -9.31
N LEU A 476 -3.69 24.19 -8.98
CA LEU A 476 -4.96 24.31 -9.73
C LEU A 476 -4.73 24.77 -11.18
N GLY A 477 -3.78 25.67 -11.41
CA GLY A 477 -3.35 26.06 -12.75
C GLY A 477 -2.81 24.86 -13.53
N LEU A 478 -1.89 24.11 -12.93
CA LEU A 478 -1.29 22.91 -13.53
C LEU A 478 -2.32 21.82 -13.87
N PHE A 479 -3.30 21.56 -12.99
CA PHE A 479 -4.37 20.62 -13.31
C PHE A 479 -5.25 21.10 -14.46
N THR A 480 -5.48 22.42 -14.56
CA THR A 480 -6.23 23.01 -15.68
C THR A 480 -5.48 22.77 -17.00
N ASP A 481 -4.16 22.98 -17.02
CA ASP A 481 -3.32 22.66 -18.17
C ASP A 481 -3.37 21.16 -18.52
N LEU A 482 -3.25 20.29 -17.52
CA LEU A 482 -3.25 18.83 -17.69
C LEU A 482 -4.55 18.29 -18.29
N ILE A 483 -5.70 18.87 -17.93
CA ILE A 483 -7.01 18.53 -18.52
C ILE A 483 -7.00 18.72 -20.05
N HIS A 484 -6.31 19.75 -20.53
CA HIS A 484 -6.17 20.02 -21.97
C HIS A 484 -5.07 19.19 -22.63
N LEU A 485 -3.96 18.98 -21.92
CA LEU A 485 -2.75 18.31 -22.42
C LEU A 485 -2.88 16.78 -22.52
N ASP A 486 -3.59 16.14 -21.58
CA ASP A 486 -3.83 14.69 -21.58
C ASP A 486 -5.33 14.37 -21.41
N PRO A 487 -6.13 14.53 -22.48
CA PRO A 487 -7.58 14.35 -22.42
C PRO A 487 -8.00 12.92 -22.06
N SER A 488 -7.11 11.94 -22.25
CA SER A 488 -7.39 10.54 -21.87
C SER A 488 -7.49 10.33 -20.35
N HIS A 489 -6.89 11.23 -19.56
CA HIS A 489 -6.94 11.23 -18.09
C HIS A 489 -7.67 12.46 -17.53
N LYS A 490 -8.47 13.15 -18.36
CA LYS A 490 -9.22 14.36 -17.97
C LYS A 490 -9.96 14.21 -16.63
N GLN A 491 -10.73 13.13 -16.47
CA GLN A 491 -11.52 12.90 -15.25
C GLN A 491 -10.62 12.85 -14.01
N TYR A 492 -9.47 12.19 -14.10
CA TYR A 492 -8.52 12.12 -12.99
C TYR A 492 -8.04 13.51 -12.57
N TYR A 493 -7.69 14.38 -13.52
CA TYR A 493 -7.26 15.74 -13.21
C TYR A 493 -8.41 16.62 -12.67
N GLU A 494 -9.64 16.43 -13.14
CA GLU A 494 -10.81 17.11 -12.60
C GLU A 494 -11.11 16.69 -11.16
N ASP A 495 -10.94 15.41 -10.84
CA ASP A 495 -11.09 14.88 -9.48
C ASP A 495 -10.01 15.46 -8.54
N GLU A 496 -8.74 15.41 -8.94
CA GLU A 496 -7.62 15.99 -8.17
C GLU A 496 -7.81 17.50 -7.95
N ARG A 497 -8.19 18.23 -9.00
CA ARG A 497 -8.51 19.65 -8.93
C ARG A 497 -9.67 19.93 -7.96
N SER A 498 -10.68 19.07 -7.93
CA SER A 498 -11.82 19.18 -7.02
C SER A 498 -11.40 18.95 -5.57
N LEU A 499 -10.50 18.00 -5.30
CA LEU A 499 -9.94 17.78 -3.97
C LEU A 499 -9.18 19.02 -3.46
N VAL A 500 -8.39 19.68 -4.31
CA VAL A 500 -7.68 20.92 -3.95
C VAL A 500 -8.66 22.07 -3.67
N LEU A 501 -9.75 22.17 -4.44
CA LEU A 501 -10.80 23.16 -4.18
C LEU A 501 -11.54 22.89 -2.87
N MET A 502 -11.85 21.63 -2.57
CA MET A 502 -12.42 21.24 -1.28
C MET A 502 -11.47 21.61 -0.15
N ASP A 503 -10.17 21.29 -0.26
CA ASP A 503 -9.18 21.63 0.76
C ASP A 503 -9.05 23.14 0.99
N LYS A 504 -9.31 24.01 0.00
CA LYS A 504 -9.35 25.46 0.20
C LYS A 504 -10.55 25.96 1.01
N VAL A 505 -11.64 25.19 1.04
CA VAL A 505 -12.88 25.52 1.76
C VAL A 505 -12.86 24.93 3.18
N THR A 506 -11.86 24.10 3.51
CA THR A 506 -11.72 23.35 4.78
C THR A 506 -10.38 23.52 5.49
#